data_AF-X1VPF8-F1
#
_entry.id   AF-X1VPF8-F1
#
_cell.length_a   1.000
_cell.length_b   1.000
_cell.length_c   1.000
_cell.angle_alpha   90.00
_cell.angle_beta   90.00
_cell.angle_gamma   90.00
#
_symmetry.space_group_name_H-M   'P 1'
#
loop_
_entity.id
_entity.type
_entity.pdbx_description
1 polymer ?
#
loop_
_entity_poly.entity_id
_entity_poly.type
_entity_poly.pdbx_seq_one_letter_code
_entity_poly.pdbx_strand_id
1 'polypeptide(L)'
;VVPTSRGICHQINLEYLASVVQVREHKGEKYAFPDTLVGTDSHTTMINGLGVLGWGVGGIEAEAVILGQPYYMNIPEVVGVKLIGEPQDGITATDVVLRITQILRAHGVVGKFVEFYGPSLKQLKLPDRATIANMAPEYGATMGFFPVDDNTIDYLLLSGRSKEHTEFVKHYLKKVGLFYDANSPTPKYSELVEINLTEIVPS
;
A
#
# COMPACT_ATOMS: atom_id res chain seq x y z
N VAL A 1 -7.70 11.70 18.31
CA VAL A 1 -6.77 12.83 18.12
C VAL A 1 -5.41 12.41 18.64
N VAL A 2 -4.35 12.55 17.83
CA VAL A 2 -2.97 12.29 18.27
C VAL A 2 -2.34 13.62 18.68
N PRO A 3 -1.80 13.75 19.91
CA PRO A 3 -1.14 14.98 20.35
C PRO A 3 0.07 15.35 19.50
N THR A 4 0.42 16.64 19.47
CA THR A 4 1.64 17.13 18.81
C THR A 4 2.90 16.45 19.36
N SER A 5 3.96 16.37 18.53
CA SER A 5 5.26 15.77 18.89
C SER A 5 5.24 14.27 19.20
N ARG A 6 4.21 13.54 18.75
CA ARG A 6 4.10 12.07 18.86
C ARG A 6 4.52 11.32 17.59
N GLY A 7 4.96 12.04 16.55
CA GLY A 7 5.37 11.48 15.26
C GLY A 7 4.69 12.16 14.08
N ILE A 8 4.96 11.64 12.88
CA ILE A 8 4.40 12.13 11.61
C ILE A 8 3.13 11.31 11.29
N CYS A 9 2.08 11.94 10.76
CA CYS A 9 0.75 11.35 10.58
C CYS A 9 0.77 9.97 9.91
N HIS A 10 1.37 9.86 8.73
CA HIS A 10 1.42 8.62 7.94
C HIS A 10 2.24 7.52 8.61
N GLN A 11 3.30 7.86 9.35
CA GLN A 11 4.08 6.88 10.11
C GLN A 11 3.27 6.34 11.30
N ILE A 12 2.55 7.20 12.02
CA ILE A 12 1.63 6.77 13.09
C ILE A 12 0.49 5.93 12.51
N ASN A 13 0.03 6.25 11.30
CA ASN A 13 -0.98 5.42 10.63
C ASN A 13 -0.45 4.00 10.39
N LEU A 14 0.72 3.88 9.77
CA LEU A 14 1.39 2.62 9.49
C LEU A 14 1.68 1.82 10.78
N GLU A 15 2.25 2.47 11.78
CA GLU A 15 2.75 1.85 13.00
C GLU A 15 1.71 1.70 14.10
N TYR A 16 0.52 2.30 14.00
CA TYR A 16 -0.45 2.23 15.10
C TYR A 16 -1.93 2.19 14.70
N LEU A 17 -2.37 3.06 13.78
CA LEU A 17 -3.81 3.20 13.49
C LEU A 17 -4.34 2.15 12.52
N ALA A 18 -3.57 1.78 11.50
CA ALA A 18 -4.01 0.83 10.49
C ALA A 18 -4.12 -0.58 11.05
N SER A 19 -5.20 -1.24 10.64
CA SER A 19 -5.59 -2.57 11.09
C SER A 19 -5.48 -3.63 10.00
N VAL A 20 -5.37 -3.21 8.73
CA VAL A 20 -5.40 -4.06 7.52
C VAL A 20 -6.75 -4.72 7.27
N VAL A 21 -7.40 -5.24 8.32
CA VAL A 21 -8.78 -5.72 8.31
C VAL A 21 -9.50 -5.12 9.51
N GLN A 22 -10.60 -4.42 9.25
CA GLN A 22 -11.48 -3.90 10.29
C GLN A 22 -12.55 -4.92 10.65
N VAL A 23 -12.93 -4.94 11.93
CA VAL A 23 -14.12 -5.64 12.42
C VAL A 23 -15.07 -4.61 12.99
N ARG A 24 -16.29 -4.53 12.47
CA ARG A 24 -17.35 -3.65 12.98
C ARG A 24 -18.59 -4.44 13.34
N GLU A 25 -19.28 -3.98 14.37
CA GLU A 25 -20.60 -4.50 14.70
C GLU A 25 -21.67 -3.66 14.01
N HIS A 26 -22.59 -4.31 13.32
CA HIS A 26 -23.74 -3.68 12.69
C HIS A 26 -24.98 -4.55 12.95
N LYS A 27 -26.00 -3.96 13.58
CA LYS A 27 -27.27 -4.65 13.92
C LYS A 27 -27.08 -5.96 14.71
N GLY A 28 -26.09 -6.01 15.62
CA GLY A 28 -25.80 -7.18 16.45
C GLY A 28 -24.97 -8.27 15.76
N GLU A 29 -24.56 -8.06 14.52
CA GLU A 29 -23.68 -8.96 13.77
C GLU A 29 -22.30 -8.32 13.56
N LYS A 30 -21.24 -9.14 13.58
CA LYS A 30 -19.87 -8.68 13.33
C LYS A 30 -19.52 -8.88 11.86
N TYR A 31 -19.09 -7.80 11.23
CA TYR A 31 -18.64 -7.75 9.85
C TYR A 31 -17.15 -7.46 9.80
N ALA A 32 -16.43 -8.24 8.98
CA ALA A 32 -15.02 -8.04 8.70
C ALA A 32 -14.81 -7.61 7.26
N PHE A 33 -14.00 -6.57 7.04
CA PHE A 33 -13.72 -6.02 5.72
C PHE A 33 -12.31 -5.42 5.67
N PRO A 34 -11.67 -5.35 4.48
CA PRO A 34 -10.36 -4.73 4.33
C PRO A 34 -10.37 -3.27 4.78
N ASP A 35 -9.27 -2.85 5.41
CA ASP A 35 -9.07 -1.48 5.83
C ASP A 35 -8.83 -0.58 4.60
N THR A 36 -9.47 0.57 4.57
CA THR A 36 -9.34 1.57 3.49
C THR A 36 -9.52 2.96 4.07
N LEU A 37 -8.83 3.97 3.53
CA LEU A 37 -9.06 5.36 3.96
C LEU A 37 -8.80 6.38 2.86
N VAL A 38 -9.41 7.56 3.03
CA VAL A 38 -8.96 8.79 2.39
C VAL A 38 -8.51 9.76 3.48
N GLY A 39 -7.47 10.53 3.21
CA GLY A 39 -6.91 11.48 4.18
C GLY A 39 -6.74 12.87 3.57
N THR A 40 -6.77 13.92 4.39
CA THR A 40 -6.50 15.30 3.95
C THR A 40 -5.00 15.60 3.84
N ASP A 41 -4.22 14.58 3.52
CA ASP A 41 -2.77 14.59 3.43
C ASP A 41 -2.35 13.80 2.18
N SER A 42 -1.50 14.38 1.34
CA SER A 42 -1.08 13.78 0.05
C SER A 42 -0.35 12.44 0.23
N HIS A 43 0.39 12.30 1.32
CA HIS A 43 1.22 11.15 1.66
C HIS A 43 0.46 10.09 2.47
N THR A 44 -0.87 10.24 2.62
CA THR A 44 -1.77 9.13 3.02
C THR A 44 -1.47 7.85 2.24
N THR A 45 -0.97 7.98 0.99
CA THR A 45 -0.55 6.90 0.12
C THR A 45 0.52 5.97 0.71
N MET A 46 1.29 6.40 1.72
CA MET A 46 2.27 5.54 2.42
C MET A 46 1.63 4.24 2.95
N ILE A 47 0.35 4.29 3.33
CA ILE A 47 -0.34 3.15 3.94
C ILE A 47 -0.57 1.99 2.96
N ASN A 48 -0.52 2.26 1.65
CA ASN A 48 -0.65 1.23 0.63
C ASN A 48 0.52 0.24 0.62
N GLY A 49 1.66 0.59 1.22
CA GLY A 49 2.76 -0.35 1.45
C GLY A 49 2.37 -1.51 2.39
N LEU A 50 1.37 -1.29 3.26
CA LEU A 50 0.80 -2.27 4.20
C LEU A 50 -0.42 -3.00 3.62
N GLY A 51 -0.75 -2.79 2.35
CA GLY A 51 -1.94 -3.37 1.71
C GLY A 51 -3.27 -2.77 2.14
N VAL A 52 -3.24 -1.57 2.72
CA VAL A 52 -4.43 -0.76 3.01
C VAL A 52 -4.65 0.21 1.86
N LEU A 53 -5.84 0.18 1.26
CA LEU A 53 -6.16 1.04 0.13
C LEU A 53 -6.40 2.48 0.60
N GLY A 54 -5.57 3.45 0.19
CA GLY A 54 -5.84 4.83 0.55
C GLY A 54 -4.99 5.91 -0.11
N TRP A 55 -5.53 7.13 -0.19
CA TRP A 55 -4.89 8.26 -0.85
C TRP A 55 -5.34 9.61 -0.28
N GLY A 56 -4.64 10.66 -0.69
CA GLY A 56 -4.95 12.03 -0.31
C GLY A 56 -6.16 12.59 -1.07
N VAL A 57 -7.03 13.31 -0.38
CA VAL A 57 -8.19 14.04 -0.93
C VAL A 57 -8.27 15.45 -0.34
N GLY A 58 -9.11 16.30 -0.92
CA GLY A 58 -9.41 17.62 -0.36
C GLY A 58 -10.21 17.55 0.95
N GLY A 59 -10.22 18.65 1.69
CA GLY A 59 -10.94 18.74 2.97
C GLY A 59 -12.46 18.54 2.82
N ILE A 60 -13.04 18.99 1.71
CA ILE A 60 -14.48 18.86 1.43
C ILE A 60 -14.85 17.39 1.21
N GLU A 61 -14.06 16.66 0.42
CA GLU A 61 -14.26 15.23 0.19
C GLU A 61 -14.12 14.44 1.50
N ALA A 62 -13.10 14.76 2.31
CA ALA A 62 -12.92 14.11 3.61
C ALA A 62 -14.08 14.39 4.56
N GLU A 63 -14.57 15.62 4.64
CA GLU A 63 -15.74 15.99 5.45
C GLU A 63 -17.00 15.24 4.98
N ALA A 64 -17.23 15.15 3.67
CA ALA A 64 -18.35 14.40 3.12
C ALA A 64 -18.32 12.91 3.54
N VAL A 65 -17.15 12.26 3.46
CA VAL A 65 -16.97 10.87 3.92
C VAL A 65 -17.23 10.73 5.42
N ILE A 66 -16.78 11.68 6.23
CA ILE A 66 -17.05 11.70 7.68
C ILE A 66 -18.56 11.79 7.95
N LEU A 67 -19.31 12.54 7.14
CA LEU A 67 -20.76 12.65 7.21
C LEU A 67 -21.52 11.45 6.61
N GLY A 68 -20.80 10.39 6.21
CA GLY A 68 -21.38 9.15 5.70
C GLY A 68 -21.68 9.17 4.20
N GLN A 69 -21.22 10.19 3.46
CA GLN A 69 -21.31 10.17 2.01
C GLN A 69 -20.25 9.22 1.43
N PRO A 70 -20.61 8.37 0.45
CA PRO A 70 -19.61 7.60 -0.28
C PRO A 70 -18.63 8.51 -1.02
N TYR A 71 -17.38 8.08 -1.12
CA TYR A 71 -16.41 8.70 -2.03
C TYR A 71 -16.68 8.20 -3.45
N TYR A 72 -16.84 9.13 -4.39
CA TYR A 72 -17.09 8.80 -5.80
C TYR A 72 -15.85 9.07 -6.63
N MET A 73 -15.48 8.11 -7.47
CA MET A 73 -14.40 8.26 -8.45
C MET A 73 -14.73 7.47 -9.72
N ASN A 74 -14.11 7.87 -10.83
CA ASN A 74 -14.09 7.04 -12.03
C ASN A 74 -13.32 5.75 -11.74
N ILE A 75 -13.70 4.66 -12.38
CA ILE A 75 -12.95 3.40 -12.31
C ILE A 75 -11.54 3.69 -12.88
N PRO A 76 -10.48 3.59 -12.06
CA PRO A 76 -9.15 3.93 -12.50
C PRO A 76 -8.56 2.81 -13.36
N GLU A 77 -7.71 3.18 -14.31
CA GLU A 77 -6.79 2.22 -14.92
C GLU A 77 -5.78 1.74 -13.88
N VAL A 78 -5.38 0.47 -13.97
CA VAL A 78 -4.40 -0.11 -13.04
C VAL A 78 -3.15 -0.51 -13.83
N VAL A 79 -2.02 0.10 -13.48
CA VAL A 79 -0.70 -0.22 -14.01
C VAL A 79 -0.07 -1.28 -13.12
N GLY A 80 0.10 -2.49 -13.64
CA GLY A 80 0.77 -3.58 -12.95
C GLY A 80 2.28 -3.44 -13.07
N VAL A 81 2.96 -3.23 -11.94
CA VAL A 81 4.42 -3.11 -11.88
C VAL A 81 5.01 -4.42 -11.39
N LYS A 82 5.60 -5.17 -12.33
CA LYS A 82 6.26 -6.44 -12.05
C LYS A 82 7.70 -6.20 -11.63
N LEU A 83 8.02 -6.50 -10.36
CA LEU A 83 9.37 -6.43 -9.83
C LEU A 83 10.08 -7.77 -9.99
N ILE A 84 11.22 -7.77 -10.68
CA ILE A 84 12.08 -8.93 -10.90
C ILE A 84 13.53 -8.64 -10.50
N GLY A 85 14.34 -9.69 -10.35
CA GLY A 85 15.75 -9.57 -9.96
C GLY A 85 15.93 -9.16 -8.48
N GLU A 86 17.18 -8.93 -8.10
CA GLU A 86 17.54 -8.46 -6.76
C GLU A 86 18.46 -7.23 -6.88
N PRO A 87 18.34 -6.23 -5.98
CA PRO A 87 19.29 -5.12 -5.94
C PRO A 87 20.72 -5.63 -5.76
N GLN A 88 21.68 -5.02 -6.46
CA GLN A 88 23.09 -5.36 -6.32
C GLN A 88 23.65 -4.90 -4.97
N ASP A 89 24.77 -5.50 -4.54
CA ASP A 89 25.49 -5.07 -3.34
C ASP A 89 25.85 -3.58 -3.44
N GLY A 90 25.55 -2.85 -2.36
CA GLY A 90 25.78 -1.39 -2.30
C GLY A 90 24.61 -0.54 -2.79
N ILE A 91 23.57 -1.13 -3.38
CA ILE A 91 22.32 -0.42 -3.70
C ILE A 91 21.51 -0.19 -2.43
N THR A 92 21.13 1.06 -2.20
CA THR A 92 20.31 1.44 -1.04
C THR A 92 18.81 1.39 -1.36
N ALA A 93 17.97 1.33 -0.33
CA ALA A 93 16.51 1.44 -0.49
C ALA A 93 16.12 2.76 -1.21
N THR A 94 16.86 3.84 -0.96
CA THR A 94 16.67 5.13 -1.63
C THR A 94 16.90 5.03 -3.13
N ASP A 95 17.97 4.36 -3.57
CA ASP A 95 18.26 4.17 -4.99
C ASP A 95 17.12 3.42 -5.69
N VAL A 96 16.61 2.35 -5.05
CA VAL A 96 15.48 1.57 -5.56
C VAL A 96 14.23 2.44 -5.72
N VAL A 97 13.87 3.18 -4.67
CA VAL A 97 12.69 4.06 -4.65
C VAL A 97 12.79 5.15 -5.72
N LEU A 98 13.94 5.83 -5.82
CA LEU A 98 14.15 6.90 -6.79
C LEU A 98 14.09 6.36 -8.22
N ARG A 99 14.68 5.19 -8.47
CA ARG A 99 14.65 4.57 -9.80
C ARG A 99 13.24 4.15 -10.21
N ILE A 100 12.49 3.51 -9.31
CA ILE A 100 11.08 3.16 -9.56
C ILE A 100 10.27 4.44 -9.85
N THR A 101 10.44 5.49 -9.04
CA THR A 101 9.77 6.78 -9.23
C THR A 101 10.05 7.38 -10.60
N GLN A 102 11.32 7.39 -11.04
CA GLN A 102 11.71 7.89 -12.35
C GLN A 102 11.07 7.09 -13.49
N ILE A 103 11.08 5.76 -13.41
CA ILE A 103 10.48 4.88 -14.43
C ILE A 103 8.97 5.12 -14.53
N LEU A 104 8.25 5.16 -13.41
CA LEU A 104 6.80 5.37 -13.39
C LEU A 104 6.42 6.77 -13.87
N ARG A 105 7.22 7.78 -13.50
CA ARG A 105 7.03 9.14 -14.00
C ARG A 105 7.23 9.24 -15.51
N ALA A 106 8.23 8.55 -16.05
CA ALA A 106 8.48 8.50 -17.49
C ALA A 106 7.39 7.72 -18.25
N HIS A 107 6.85 6.65 -17.65
CA HIS A 107 5.75 5.86 -18.20
C HIS A 107 4.44 6.65 -18.27
N GLY A 108 4.18 7.53 -17.29
CA GLY A 108 3.01 8.41 -17.29
C GLY A 108 1.80 7.79 -16.59
N VAL A 109 1.89 7.63 -15.27
CA VAL A 109 0.85 7.00 -14.44
C VAL A 109 -0.12 8.01 -13.78
N VAL A 110 -0.25 9.22 -14.34
CA VAL A 110 -1.05 10.29 -13.75
C VAL A 110 -2.53 9.90 -13.64
N GLY A 111 -3.08 9.94 -12.42
CA GLY A 111 -4.49 9.61 -12.14
C GLY A 111 -4.82 8.12 -12.25
N LYS A 112 -3.81 7.25 -12.36
CA LYS A 112 -3.96 5.79 -12.41
C LYS A 112 -3.62 5.17 -11.05
N PHE A 113 -4.07 3.95 -10.86
CA PHE A 113 -3.58 3.10 -9.78
C PHE A 113 -2.31 2.39 -10.25
N VAL A 114 -1.33 2.27 -9.35
CA VAL A 114 -0.16 1.42 -9.54
C VAL A 114 -0.27 0.26 -8.56
N GLU A 115 -0.12 -0.97 -9.03
CA GLU A 115 -0.10 -2.16 -8.19
C GLU A 115 1.20 -2.94 -8.41
N PHE A 116 1.93 -3.19 -7.32
CA PHE A 116 3.20 -3.90 -7.36
C PHE A 116 3.00 -5.40 -7.16
N TYR A 117 3.64 -6.19 -8.02
CA TYR A 117 3.60 -7.65 -7.95
C TYR A 117 4.93 -8.26 -8.45
N GLY A 118 5.01 -9.59 -8.43
CA GLY A 118 6.15 -10.33 -8.98
C GLY A 118 7.04 -10.97 -7.91
N PRO A 119 8.07 -11.72 -8.36
CA PRO A 119 8.89 -12.55 -7.48
C PRO A 119 9.73 -11.77 -6.47
N SER A 120 10.10 -10.52 -6.78
CA SER A 120 10.95 -9.70 -5.91
C SER A 120 10.18 -9.01 -4.80
N LEU A 121 8.83 -9.03 -4.82
CA LEU A 121 8.00 -8.41 -3.78
C LEU A 121 8.34 -8.97 -2.38
N LYS A 122 8.65 -10.28 -2.30
CA LYS A 122 9.01 -10.97 -1.04
C LYS A 122 10.32 -10.45 -0.41
N GLN A 123 11.19 -9.81 -1.20
CA GLN A 123 12.48 -9.29 -0.73
C GLN A 123 12.35 -7.89 -0.16
N LEU A 124 11.35 -7.12 -0.63
CA LEU A 124 11.09 -5.77 -0.13
C LEU A 124 10.42 -5.85 1.23
N LYS A 125 11.09 -5.32 2.26
CA LYS A 125 10.51 -5.22 3.60
C LYS A 125 9.46 -4.12 3.61
N LEU A 126 8.60 -4.14 4.63
CA LEU A 126 7.51 -3.18 4.74
C LEU A 126 7.97 -1.70 4.69
N PRO A 127 9.07 -1.28 5.34
CA PRO A 127 9.58 0.09 5.19
C PRO A 127 9.92 0.48 3.74
N ASP A 128 10.46 -0.44 2.95
CA ASP A 128 10.79 -0.18 1.54
C ASP A 128 9.51 0.02 0.73
N ARG A 129 8.51 -0.86 0.93
CA ARG A 129 7.19 -0.75 0.29
C ARG A 129 6.48 0.54 0.66
N ALA A 130 6.47 0.89 1.94
CA ALA A 130 5.87 2.12 2.43
C ALA A 130 6.56 3.35 1.83
N THR A 131 7.89 3.31 1.65
CA THR A 131 8.64 4.40 1.01
C THR A 131 8.27 4.54 -0.48
N ILE A 132 8.15 3.43 -1.22
CA ILE A 132 7.72 3.44 -2.63
C ILE A 132 6.27 3.93 -2.76
N ALA A 133 5.37 3.46 -1.90
CA ALA A 133 3.97 3.85 -1.88
C ALA A 133 3.78 5.33 -1.50
N ASN A 134 4.57 5.82 -0.55
CA ASN A 134 4.60 7.22 -0.14
C ASN A 134 4.99 8.15 -1.29
N MET A 135 5.82 7.69 -2.24
CA MET A 135 6.26 8.46 -3.40
C MET A 135 5.21 8.55 -4.54
N ALA A 136 4.00 8.03 -4.35
CA ALA A 136 2.94 8.07 -5.37
C ALA A 136 2.62 9.47 -5.92
N PRO A 137 2.51 10.52 -5.08
CA PRO A 137 2.36 11.88 -5.57
C PRO A 137 3.51 12.33 -6.51
N GLU A 138 4.73 11.87 -6.27
CA GLU A 138 5.94 12.27 -7.00
C GLU A 138 6.05 11.62 -8.39
N TYR A 139 5.49 10.41 -8.58
CA TYR A 139 5.33 9.80 -9.92
C TYR A 139 3.92 10.01 -10.53
N GLY A 140 3.03 10.71 -9.82
CA GLY A 140 1.73 11.17 -10.30
C GLY A 140 0.58 10.18 -10.17
N ALA A 141 0.82 8.98 -9.64
CA ALA A 141 -0.25 8.01 -9.42
C ALA A 141 -1.18 8.47 -8.30
N THR A 142 -2.44 8.02 -8.33
CA THR A 142 -3.35 8.21 -7.19
C THR A 142 -2.84 7.44 -5.96
N MET A 143 -2.25 6.26 -6.19
CA MET A 143 -1.63 5.43 -5.15
C MET A 143 -0.69 4.37 -5.75
N GLY A 144 0.20 3.82 -4.92
CA GLY A 144 1.04 2.66 -5.22
C GLY A 144 0.78 1.51 -4.23
N PHE A 145 0.06 0.49 -4.68
CA PHE A 145 -0.47 -0.60 -3.84
C PHE A 145 0.45 -1.81 -3.79
N PHE A 146 0.75 -2.26 -2.56
CA PHE A 146 1.42 -3.53 -2.30
C PHE A 146 0.41 -4.47 -1.63
N PRO A 147 0.08 -5.62 -2.22
CA PRO A 147 -0.89 -6.52 -1.63
C PRO A 147 -0.38 -7.13 -0.32
N VAL A 148 -1.31 -7.51 0.56
CA VAL A 148 -1.00 -8.10 1.87
C VAL A 148 -0.41 -9.49 1.68
N ASP A 149 0.78 -9.70 2.24
CA ASP A 149 1.53 -10.96 2.20
C ASP A 149 2.17 -11.28 3.57
N ASP A 150 3.03 -12.30 3.62
CA ASP A 150 3.69 -12.69 4.87
C ASP A 150 4.56 -11.58 5.48
N ASN A 151 5.25 -10.76 4.66
CA ASN A 151 6.01 -9.60 5.18
C ASN A 151 5.11 -8.56 5.85
N THR A 152 3.88 -8.42 5.38
CA THR A 152 2.87 -7.54 5.98
C THR A 152 2.46 -8.08 7.36
N ILE A 153 2.21 -9.38 7.47
CA ILE A 153 1.86 -10.05 8.74
C ILE A 153 3.00 -9.94 9.76
N ASP A 154 4.23 -10.17 9.32
CA ASP A 154 5.43 -10.03 10.16
C ASP A 154 5.59 -8.60 10.68
N TYR A 155 5.32 -7.60 9.84
CA TYR A 155 5.36 -6.19 10.25
C TYR A 155 4.27 -5.84 11.26
N LEU A 156 3.05 -6.37 11.12
CA LEU A 156 1.99 -6.15 12.11
C LEU A 156 2.42 -6.69 13.48
N LEU A 157 3.02 -7.88 13.54
CA LEU A 157 3.57 -8.43 14.78
C LEU A 157 4.70 -7.57 15.34
N LEU A 158 5.67 -7.16 14.50
CA LEU A 158 6.81 -6.34 14.88
C LEU A 158 6.39 -4.98 15.46
N SER A 159 5.33 -4.39 14.91
CA SER A 159 4.75 -3.11 15.34
C SER A 159 3.80 -3.25 16.54
N GLY A 160 3.74 -4.42 17.19
CA GLY A 160 3.03 -4.63 18.44
C GLY A 160 1.55 -4.99 18.30
N ARG A 161 1.05 -5.35 17.12
CA ARG A 161 -0.29 -5.97 17.01
C ARG A 161 -0.27 -7.35 17.65
N SER A 162 -1.39 -7.73 18.26
CA SER A 162 -1.53 -9.02 18.91
C SER A 162 -1.50 -10.16 17.90
N LYS A 163 -1.05 -11.35 18.34
CA LYS A 163 -1.01 -12.55 17.49
C LYS A 163 -2.40 -12.95 17.00
N GLU A 164 -3.40 -12.78 17.86
CA GLU A 164 -4.79 -13.08 17.52
C GLU A 164 -5.29 -12.21 16.36
N HIS A 165 -4.94 -10.92 16.37
CA HIS A 165 -5.30 -10.00 15.27
C HIS A 165 -4.58 -10.37 13.97
N THR A 166 -3.28 -10.67 14.01
CA THR A 166 -2.51 -10.97 12.79
C THR A 166 -2.89 -12.32 12.18
N GLU A 167 -3.19 -13.33 13.01
CA GLU A 167 -3.76 -14.60 12.56
C GLU A 167 -5.14 -14.40 11.92
N PHE A 168 -5.99 -13.58 12.55
CA PHE A 168 -7.30 -13.22 12.00
C PHE A 168 -7.18 -12.54 10.63
N VAL A 169 -6.32 -11.53 10.49
CA VAL A 169 -6.06 -10.82 9.21
C VAL A 169 -5.63 -11.81 8.13
N LYS A 170 -4.63 -12.65 8.42
CA LYS A 170 -4.12 -13.66 7.47
C LYS A 170 -5.21 -14.64 7.06
N HIS A 171 -5.99 -15.16 8.01
CA HIS A 171 -7.06 -16.11 7.74
C HIS A 171 -8.18 -15.48 6.90
N TYR A 172 -8.63 -14.28 7.29
CA TYR A 172 -9.67 -13.54 6.59
C TYR A 172 -9.28 -13.26 5.13
N LEU A 173 -8.09 -12.69 4.89
CA LEU A 173 -7.64 -12.30 3.56
C LEU A 173 -7.44 -13.51 2.64
N LYS A 174 -6.94 -14.63 3.17
CA LYS A 174 -6.88 -15.90 2.41
C LYS A 174 -8.27 -16.38 2.01
N LYS A 175 -9.25 -16.30 2.92
CA LYS A 175 -10.63 -16.73 2.66
C LYS A 175 -11.32 -15.88 1.60
N VAL A 176 -11.07 -14.57 1.55
CA VAL A 176 -11.67 -13.66 0.56
C VAL A 176 -10.82 -13.50 -0.71
N GLY A 177 -9.67 -14.17 -0.80
CA GLY A 177 -8.81 -14.13 -1.99
C GLY A 177 -7.98 -12.85 -2.16
N LEU A 178 -7.67 -12.16 -1.06
CA LEU A 178 -6.89 -10.91 -1.05
C LEU A 178 -5.52 -11.04 -0.38
N PHE A 179 -5.12 -12.26 -0.01
CA PHE A 179 -3.78 -12.54 0.50
C PHE A 179 -2.87 -12.96 -0.66
N TYR A 180 -1.76 -12.26 -0.83
CA TYR A 180 -0.80 -12.48 -1.91
C TYR A 180 0.27 -13.49 -1.50
N ASP A 181 0.56 -14.41 -2.41
CA ASP A 181 1.64 -15.39 -2.31
C ASP A 181 2.20 -15.72 -3.71
N ALA A 182 3.23 -16.57 -3.76
CA ALA A 182 3.90 -16.94 -5.01
C ALA A 182 3.00 -17.69 -6.02
N ASN A 183 1.86 -18.24 -5.57
CA ASN A 183 0.91 -18.97 -6.41
C ASN A 183 -0.29 -18.11 -6.80
N SER A 184 -0.35 -16.87 -6.33
CA SER A 184 -1.45 -15.96 -6.61
C SER A 184 -1.51 -15.67 -8.12
N PRO A 185 -2.70 -15.76 -8.74
CA PRO A 185 -2.86 -15.47 -10.15
C PRO A 185 -2.52 -14.01 -10.41
N THR A 186 -1.77 -13.74 -11.49
CA THR A 186 -1.51 -12.36 -11.90
C THR A 186 -2.83 -11.68 -12.31
N PRO A 187 -3.21 -10.55 -11.68
CA PRO A 187 -4.38 -9.79 -12.08
C PRO A 187 -4.28 -9.31 -13.54
N LYS A 188 -5.43 -9.01 -14.13
CA LYS A 188 -5.48 -8.38 -15.46
C LYS A 188 -5.36 -6.87 -15.29
N TYR A 189 -4.15 -6.36 -15.48
CA TYR A 189 -3.86 -4.94 -15.43
C TYR A 189 -4.17 -4.25 -16.76
N SER A 190 -4.47 -2.94 -16.72
CA SER A 190 -4.67 -2.10 -17.90
C SER A 190 -3.37 -1.96 -18.69
N GLU A 191 -2.26 -1.82 -17.97
CA GLU A 191 -0.91 -1.69 -18.50
C GLU A 191 0.08 -2.48 -17.65
N LEU A 192 1.21 -2.85 -18.24
CA LEU A 192 2.26 -3.62 -17.58
C LEU A 192 3.59 -2.88 -17.69
N VAL A 193 4.28 -2.75 -16.56
CA VAL A 193 5.64 -2.23 -16.48
C VAL A 193 6.47 -3.28 -15.75
N GLU A 194 7.58 -3.73 -16.35
CA GLU A 194 8.53 -4.62 -15.69
C GLU A 194 9.75 -3.80 -15.23
N ILE A 195 10.16 -3.99 -13.97
CA ILE A 195 11.32 -3.32 -13.39
C ILE A 195 12.28 -4.40 -12.87
N ASN A 196 13.48 -4.42 -13.44
CA ASN A 196 14.56 -5.29 -13.00
C ASN A 196 15.41 -4.59 -11.93
N LEU A 197 15.33 -5.07 -10.69
CA LEU A 197 16.04 -4.50 -9.55
C LEU A 197 17.57 -4.64 -9.69
N THR A 198 18.05 -5.59 -10.49
CA THR A 198 19.48 -5.79 -10.74
C THR A 198 20.09 -4.71 -11.66
N GLU A 199 19.26 -4.00 -12.42
CA GLU A 199 19.69 -2.91 -13.31
C GLU A 199 19.74 -1.55 -12.61
N ILE A 200 19.38 -1.49 -11.32
CA ILE A 200 19.41 -0.26 -10.54
C ILE A 200 20.86 0.06 -10.19
N VAL A 201 21.26 1.29 -10.49
CA VAL A 201 22.58 1.85 -10.17
C VAL A 201 22.44 2.91 -9.07
N PRO A 202 23.50 3.19 -8.28
CA PRO A 202 23.49 4.27 -7.30
C PRO A 202 23.12 5.61 -7.96
N SER A 203 22.26 6.37 -7.29
CA SER A 203 21.83 7.72 -7.75
C SER A 203 22.79 8.83 -7.35
#